data_AF-C8VZH7-F1
#
_entry.id   AF-C8VZH7-F1
#
_cell.length_a   1.000
_cell.length_b   1.000
_cell.length_c   1.000
_cell.angle_alpha   90.00
_cell.angle_beta   90.00
_cell.angle_gamma   90.00
#
_symmetry.space_group_name_H-M   'P 1'
#
loop_
_entity.id
_entity.type
_entity.pdbx_description
1 polymer ?
#
loop_
_entity_poly.entity_id
_entity_poly.type
_entity_poly.pdbx_seq_one_letter_code
_entity_poly.pdbx_strand_id
1 'polypeptide(L)'
;MIVCNVNSGPKADYSLLGTVLTLSVPEVGSVSVDLQERQGEKKRTVDFCLDKDYQRVAEGVGSWYVATVMVPASEKEMQDTDQVDEEGNQVQELVVLPLNMSKVELHLWGLPGTISDRLEQEGGI
;
A
#
# COMPACT_ATOMS: atom_id res chain seq x y z
N MET A 1 1.79 0.98 9.66
CA MET A 1 2.08 1.65 8.39
C MET A 1 2.61 3.03 8.71
N ILE A 2 3.63 3.48 7.99
CA ILE A 2 4.24 4.80 8.12
C ILE A 2 3.67 5.67 7.00
N VAL A 3 3.12 6.84 7.32
CA VAL A 3 2.45 7.71 6.34
C VAL A 3 3.24 9.00 6.15
N CYS A 4 3.57 9.30 4.91
CA CYS A 4 4.40 10.43 4.51
C CYS A 4 3.65 11.29 3.49
N ASN A 5 3.45 12.58 3.79
CA ASN A 5 2.93 13.53 2.82
C ASN A 5 4.09 14.11 2.02
N VAL A 6 4.16 13.81 0.72
CA VAL A 6 5.34 14.13 -0.11
C VAL A 6 5.43 15.61 -0.45
N ASN A 7 4.29 16.27 -0.64
CA ASN A 7 4.20 17.69 -0.98
C ASN A 7 2.97 18.33 -0.30
N SER A 8 2.80 19.63 -0.47
CA SER A 8 1.59 20.36 -0.03
C SER A 8 0.38 20.07 -0.92
N GLY A 9 -0.81 20.53 -0.52
CA GLY A 9 -2.07 20.33 -1.24
C GLY A 9 -2.91 19.15 -0.72
N PRO A 10 -4.17 19.02 -1.16
CA PRO A 10 -5.06 17.96 -0.71
C PRO A 10 -4.53 16.59 -1.12
N LYS A 11 -4.83 15.58 -0.32
CA LYS A 11 -4.38 14.20 -0.50
C LYS A 11 -5.59 13.30 -0.70
N ALA A 12 -5.36 12.13 -1.30
CA ALA A 12 -6.35 11.06 -1.24
C ALA A 12 -6.56 10.61 0.21
N ASP A 13 -7.80 10.28 0.53
CA ASP A 13 -8.12 9.55 1.75
C ASP A 13 -7.62 8.11 1.63
N TYR A 14 -7.33 7.50 2.78
CA TYR A 14 -6.95 6.10 2.83
C TYR A 14 -7.56 5.40 4.05
N SER A 15 -7.79 4.10 3.92
CA SER A 15 -8.20 3.24 5.02
C SER A 15 -7.49 1.89 4.94
N LEU A 16 -7.38 1.22 6.08
CA LEU A 16 -6.75 -0.09 6.21
C LEU A 16 -7.74 -1.08 6.81
N LEU A 17 -7.82 -2.26 6.20
CA LEU A 17 -8.49 -3.44 6.75
C LEU A 17 -7.53 -4.63 6.70
N GLY A 18 -6.85 -4.91 7.82
CA GLY A 18 -5.76 -5.89 7.84
C GLY A 18 -4.59 -5.45 6.95
N THR A 19 -4.31 -6.22 5.90
CA THR A 19 -3.28 -5.94 4.88
C THR A 19 -3.85 -5.23 3.65
N VAL A 20 -5.17 -5.02 3.59
CA VAL A 20 -5.83 -4.34 2.49
C VAL A 20 -5.79 -2.83 2.70
N LEU A 21 -5.15 -2.13 1.76
CA LEU A 21 -5.15 -0.67 1.67
C LEU A 21 -6.19 -0.23 0.64
N THR A 22 -7.08 0.66 1.06
CA THR A 22 -8.00 1.36 0.15
C THR A 22 -7.59 2.82 0.06
N LEU A 23 -7.38 3.30 -1.16
CA LEU A 23 -7.18 4.71 -1.49
C LEU A 23 -8.45 5.27 -2.11
N SER A 24 -8.91 6.43 -1.64
CA SER A 24 -10.10 7.10 -2.15
C SER A 24 -9.74 8.51 -2.59
N VAL A 25 -9.98 8.79 -3.86
CA VAL A 25 -9.86 10.14 -4.42
C VAL A 25 -11.26 10.72 -4.52
N PRO A 26 -11.54 11.84 -3.84
CA PRO A 26 -12.85 12.49 -3.92
C PRO A 26 -13.30 12.74 -5.37
N GLU A 27 -14.57 12.49 -5.65
CA GLU A 27 -15.21 12.62 -6.97
C GLU A 27 -14.63 11.79 -8.13
N VAL A 28 -13.59 10.99 -7.88
CA VAL A 28 -12.96 10.08 -8.85
C VAL A 28 -13.26 8.63 -8.52
N GLY A 29 -13.19 8.27 -7.24
CA GLY A 29 -13.46 6.92 -6.76
C GLY A 29 -12.30 6.32 -5.97
N SER A 30 -12.38 5.00 -5.75
CA SER A 30 -11.46 4.29 -4.86
C SER A 30 -10.81 3.08 -5.51
N VAL A 31 -9.63 2.72 -5.04
CA VAL A 31 -8.91 1.48 -5.39
C VAL A 31 -8.45 0.77 -4.12
N SER A 32 -8.58 -0.54 -4.09
CA SER A 32 -8.13 -1.38 -2.98
C SER A 32 -7.08 -2.36 -3.45
N VAL A 33 -6.06 -2.60 -2.62
CA VAL A 33 -5.01 -3.59 -2.86
C VAL A 33 -4.71 -4.36 -1.59
N ASP A 34 -4.51 -5.67 -1.68
CA ASP A 34 -3.92 -6.44 -0.60
C ASP A 34 -2.39 -6.36 -0.68
N LEU A 35 -1.77 -5.68 0.29
CA LEU A 35 -0.33 -5.49 0.32
C LEU A 35 0.43 -6.78 0.60
N GLN A 36 -0.21 -7.78 1.23
CA GLN A 36 0.41 -9.08 1.46
C GLN A 36 0.64 -9.81 0.14
N GLU A 37 -0.34 -9.77 -0.78
CA GLU A 37 -0.20 -10.35 -2.13
C GLU A 37 0.87 -9.61 -2.96
N ARG A 38 1.16 -8.35 -2.64
CA ARG A 38 2.22 -7.57 -3.28
C ARG A 38 3.60 -7.83 -2.71
N GLN A 39 3.71 -8.43 -1.52
CA GLN A 39 5.00 -8.74 -0.90
C GLN A 39 5.77 -9.78 -1.71
N GLY A 40 7.10 -9.71 -1.66
CA GLY A 40 7.97 -10.72 -2.24
C GLY A 40 9.34 -10.70 -1.58
N GLU A 41 10.29 -11.45 -2.11
CA GLU A 41 11.64 -11.57 -1.54
C GLU A 41 12.46 -10.27 -1.57
N LYS A 42 12.00 -9.27 -2.33
CA LYS A 42 12.59 -7.94 -2.40
C LYS A 42 11.52 -6.89 -2.09
N LYS A 43 11.97 -5.74 -1.57
CA LYS A 43 11.12 -4.55 -1.41
C LYS A 43 10.43 -4.24 -2.74
N ARG A 44 9.11 -4.08 -2.72
CA ARG A 44 8.33 -3.68 -3.90
C ARG A 44 7.74 -2.30 -3.70
N THR A 45 7.66 -1.56 -4.79
CA THR A 45 6.97 -0.28 -4.87
C THR A 45 5.70 -0.48 -5.68
N VAL A 46 4.58 -0.01 -5.15
CA VAL A 46 3.27 -0.04 -5.80
C VAL A 46 2.81 1.40 -5.95
N ASP A 47 2.76 1.89 -7.18
CA ASP A 47 2.33 3.24 -7.49
C ASP A 47 0.84 3.26 -7.84
N PHE A 48 0.15 4.29 -7.37
CA PHE A 48 -1.24 4.57 -7.67
C PHE A 48 -1.32 5.90 -8.38
N CYS A 49 -1.92 5.89 -9.56
CA CYS A 49 -2.02 7.07 -10.41
C CYS A 49 -3.46 7.35 -10.83
N LEU A 50 -3.73 8.60 -11.13
CA LEU A 50 -4.87 8.99 -11.94
C LEU A 50 -4.59 8.71 -13.41
N ASP A 51 -5.63 8.31 -14.13
CA ASP A 51 -5.59 8.21 -15.58
C ASP A 51 -5.48 9.60 -16.24
N LYS A 52 -5.40 9.63 -17.57
CA LYS A 52 -5.18 10.87 -18.34
C LYS A 52 -6.31 11.89 -18.18
N ASP A 53 -7.52 11.43 -17.94
CA ASP A 53 -8.72 12.26 -17.82
C ASP A 53 -9.09 12.56 -16.36
N TYR A 54 -8.27 12.11 -15.40
CA TYR A 54 -8.51 12.25 -13.96
C TYR A 54 -9.87 11.71 -13.51
N GLN A 55 -10.37 10.66 -14.17
CA GLN A 55 -11.68 10.04 -13.90
C GLN A 55 -11.57 8.71 -13.16
N ARG A 56 -10.37 8.15 -13.04
CA ARG A 56 -10.12 6.87 -12.39
C ARG A 56 -8.76 6.85 -11.70
N VAL A 57 -8.76 6.32 -10.48
CA VAL A 57 -7.54 5.91 -9.78
C VAL A 57 -7.26 4.43 -10.03
N ALA A 58 -6.00 4.10 -10.35
CA ALA A 58 -5.58 2.73 -10.60
C ALA A 58 -4.12 2.50 -10.18
N GLU A 59 -3.76 1.24 -9.96
CA GLU A 59 -2.37 0.81 -9.77
C GLU A 59 -1.59 0.92 -11.10
N GLY A 60 -0.35 1.39 -11.04
CA GLY A 60 0.59 1.44 -12.16
C GLY A 60 0.85 2.85 -12.70
N VAL A 61 1.11 2.94 -14.01
CA VAL A 61 1.55 4.18 -14.67
C VAL A 61 0.33 5.00 -15.12
N GLY A 62 0.20 6.22 -14.61
CA GLY A 62 -0.79 7.20 -15.05
C GLY A 62 -0.18 8.59 -15.21
N SER A 63 -1.04 9.60 -15.43
CA SER A 63 -0.60 10.98 -15.67
C SER A 63 -0.25 11.72 -14.38
N TRP A 64 -0.73 11.26 -13.23
CA TRP A 64 -0.53 11.93 -11.95
C TRP A 64 -0.46 10.93 -10.81
N TYR A 65 0.59 11.01 -9.99
CA TYR A 65 0.75 10.16 -8.82
C TYR A 65 -0.20 10.58 -7.70
N VAL A 66 -0.93 9.62 -7.15
CA VAL A 66 -1.83 9.77 -6.00
C VAL A 66 -1.14 9.25 -4.74
N ALA A 67 -0.58 8.04 -4.83
CA ALA A 67 0.14 7.42 -3.73
C ALA A 67 1.24 6.51 -4.26
N THR A 68 2.29 6.35 -3.47
CA THR A 68 3.33 5.35 -3.67
C THR A 68 3.43 4.53 -2.40
N VAL A 69 3.23 3.22 -2.49
CA VAL A 69 3.32 2.30 -1.36
C VAL A 69 4.61 1.50 -1.48
N MET A 70 5.40 1.50 -0.43
CA MET A 70 6.58 0.65 -0.34
C MET A 70 6.30 -0.53 0.59
N VAL A 71 6.27 -1.71 0.00
CA VAL A 71 6.04 -2.97 0.70
C VAL A 71 7.41 -3.61 1.00
N PRO A 72 7.74 -3.91 2.28
CA PRO A 72 9.02 -4.51 2.65
C PRO A 72 9.19 -5.91 2.05
N ALA A 73 10.42 -6.38 1.97
CA ALA A 73 10.68 -7.78 1.62
C ALA A 73 10.05 -8.74 2.65
N SER A 74 9.72 -9.96 2.22
CA SER A 74 9.23 -11.03 3.09
C SER A 74 10.27 -11.41 4.13
N GLU A 75 9.85 -11.49 5.39
CA GLU A 75 10.68 -11.97 6.50
C GLU A 75 10.49 -13.48 6.64
N LYS A 76 11.56 -14.19 7.01
CA LYS A 76 11.52 -15.64 7.22
C LYS A 76 12.13 -15.95 8.56
N GLU A 77 11.58 -16.94 9.25
CA GLU A 77 12.13 -17.45 10.50
C GLU A 77 12.21 -18.98 10.47
N MET A 78 13.15 -19.53 11.23
CA MET A 78 13.23 -20.96 11.47
C MET A 78 12.19 -21.32 12.54
N GLN A 79 11.27 -22.21 12.20
CA GLN A 79 10.30 -22.77 13.15
C GLN A 79 10.52 -24.27 13.31
N ASP A 80 10.36 -24.72 14.54
CA ASP A 80 10.34 -26.15 14.87
C ASP A 80 9.11 -26.81 14.25
N THR A 81 9.33 -27.91 13.54
CA THR A 81 8.26 -28.76 13.02
C THR A 81 7.88 -29.81 14.05
N ASP A 82 6.74 -30.48 13.86
CA ASP A 82 6.34 -31.64 14.67
C ASP A 82 7.18 -32.92 14.40
N GLN A 83 8.24 -32.82 13.59
CA GLN A 83 9.12 -33.95 13.25
C GLN A 83 10.42 -33.92 14.04
N VAL A 84 10.91 -35.11 14.35
CA VAL A 84 12.25 -35.34 14.93
C VAL A 84 13.09 -36.13 13.94
N ASP A 85 14.36 -35.79 13.83
CA ASP A 85 15.31 -36.50 12.97
C ASP A 85 15.81 -37.80 13.63
N GLU A 86 16.68 -38.54 12.92
CA GLU A 86 17.22 -39.83 13.38
C GLU A 86 18.15 -39.70 14.61
N GLU A 87 18.65 -38.49 14.89
CA GLU A 87 19.47 -38.18 16.08
C GLU A 87 18.63 -37.65 17.24
N GLY A 88 17.31 -37.52 17.06
CA GLY A 88 16.36 -37.06 18.07
C GLY A 88 16.28 -35.53 18.19
N ASN A 89 16.82 -34.77 17.23
CA ASN A 89 16.68 -33.32 17.20
C ASN A 89 15.37 -32.90 16.52
N GLN A 90 14.82 -31.78 16.96
CA GLN A 90 13.63 -31.17 16.36
C GLN A 90 14.00 -30.66 14.95
N VAL A 91 13.26 -31.10 13.93
CA VAL A 91 13.48 -30.62 12.55
C VAL A 91 12.96 -29.20 12.44
N GLN A 92 13.76 -28.28 11.91
CA GLN A 92 13.37 -26.89 11.69
C GLN A 92 13.09 -26.61 10.21
N GLU A 93 12.09 -25.78 9.94
CA GLU A 93 11.78 -25.31 8.59
C GLU A 93 11.77 -23.79 8.51
N LEU A 94 12.05 -23.27 7.31
CA LEU A 94 12.05 -21.84 7.05
C LEU A 94 10.65 -21.37 6.62
N VAL A 95 9.93 -20.72 7.53
CA VAL A 95 8.56 -20.24 7.31
C VAL A 95 8.57 -18.76 6.93
N VAL A 96 7.75 -18.38 5.94
CA VAL A 96 7.54 -16.97 5.57
C VAL A 96 6.56 -16.34 6.56
N LEU A 97 6.97 -15.24 7.16
CA LEU A 97 6.15 -14.49 8.11
C LEU A 97 5.10 -13.62 7.41
N PRO A 98 3.97 -13.35 8.07
CA PRO A 98 2.96 -12.43 7.54
C PRO A 98 3.54 -11.02 7.39
N LEU A 99 2.93 -10.23 6.49
CA LEU A 99 3.39 -8.86 6.22
C LEU A 99 3.34 -8.00 7.49
N ASN A 100 4.50 -7.48 7.88
CA ASN A 100 4.59 -6.50 8.96
C ASN A 100 4.14 -5.12 8.47
N MET A 101 2.86 -4.81 8.70
CA MET A 101 2.24 -3.53 8.31
C MET A 101 2.92 -2.31 8.95
N SER A 102 3.64 -2.45 10.06
CA SER A 102 4.39 -1.34 10.66
C SER A 102 5.62 -0.93 9.84
N LYS A 103 6.11 -1.80 8.95
CA LYS A 103 7.25 -1.53 8.05
C LYS A 103 6.82 -1.06 6.65
N VAL A 104 5.52 -1.06 6.36
CA VAL A 104 4.97 -0.53 5.11
C VAL A 104 4.99 1.00 5.14
N GLU A 105 5.44 1.61 4.05
CA GLU A 105 5.46 3.08 3.88
C GLU A 105 4.40 3.48 2.84
N LEU A 106 3.55 4.45 3.17
CA LEU A 106 2.57 5.07 2.28
C LEU A 106 2.96 6.52 2.05
N HIS A 107 3.34 6.85 0.82
CA HIS A 107 3.68 8.20 0.40
C HIS A 107 2.51 8.81 -0.37
N LEU A 108 1.86 9.81 0.21
CA LEU A 108 0.71 10.48 -0.39
C LEU A 108 1.15 11.73 -1.15
N TRP A 109 0.71 11.82 -2.40
CA TRP A 109 0.98 12.93 -3.30
C TRP A 109 -0.21 13.88 -3.37
N GLY A 110 0.07 15.17 -3.55
CA GLY A 110 -0.92 16.21 -3.74
C GLY A 110 -1.74 15.95 -4.98
N LEU A 111 -3.07 15.98 -4.84
CA LEU A 111 -4.01 15.84 -5.95
C LEU A 111 -3.91 17.07 -6.89
N PRO A 112 -4.24 16.92 -8.18
CA PRO A 112 -4.23 18.03 -9.11
C PRO A 112 -5.20 19.14 -8.69
N GLY A 113 -4.87 20.38 -9.06
CA GLY A 113 -5.68 21.55 -8.72
C GLY A 113 -7.12 21.46 -9.22
N THR A 114 -7.38 20.76 -10.32
CA THR A 114 -8.73 20.54 -10.85
C THR A 114 -9.63 19.72 -9.92
N ILE A 115 -9.07 18.77 -9.16
CA ILE A 115 -9.79 18.03 -8.13
C ILE A 115 -9.88 18.87 -6.86
N SER A 116 -8.79 19.56 -6.52
CA SER A 116 -8.72 20.44 -5.36
C SER A 116 -9.77 21.56 -5.41
N ASP A 117 -9.94 22.19 -6.57
CA ASP A 117 -10.87 23.30 -6.81
C ASP A 117 -12.33 22.86 -6.72
N ARG A 118 -12.66 21.64 -7.18
CA ARG A 118 -14.00 21.07 -7.02
C ARG A 118 -14.33 20.79 -5.55
N LEU A 119 -13.34 20.34 -4.76
CA LEU A 119 -13.51 20.12 -3.32
C LEU A 119 -13.77 21.42 -2.55
N GLU A 120 -13.14 22.53 -2.96
CA GLU A 120 -13.37 23.84 -2.33
C GLU A 120 -14.74 24.44 -2.68
N GLN A 121 -15.30 24.14 -3.87
CA GLN A 121 -16.62 24.62 -4.28
C GLN A 121 -17.78 23.92 -3.57
N GLU A 122 -17.64 22.67 -3.14
CA GLU A 122 -18.69 21.93 -2.41
C GLU A 122 -18.67 22.12 -0.88
N GLY A 123 -17.54 22.56 -0.31
CA GLY A 123 -17.40 22.86 1.12
C GLY A 123 -17.93 24.23 1.54
N GLY A 124 -18.42 25.03 0.59
CA GLY A 124 -18.96 26.38 0.80
C GLY A 124 -20.47 26.44 0.68
N ILE A 125 -21.21 25.85 1.63
CA ILE A 125 -22.64 26.14 1.86
C ILE A 125 -22.97 26.13 3.35
#